data_AF-A0A935JML2-F1
#
_entry.id   AF-A0A935JML2-F1
#
_cell.length_a   1.000
_cell.length_b   1.000
_cell.length_c   1.000
_cell.angle_alpha   90.00
_cell.angle_beta   90.00
_cell.angle_gamma   90.00
#
_symmetry.space_group_name_H-M   'P 1'
#
loop_
_entity.id
_entity.type
_entity.pdbx_description
1 polymer ?
#
loop_
_entity_poly.entity_id
_entity_poly.type
_entity_poly.pdbx_seq_one_letter_code
_entity_poly.pdbx_strand_id
1 'polypeptide(L)'
;MKKCVLIFALAFLGTNAFAQDIDAIGKLYNDKKYADAKTAIDKFLADTKNANNADAWYFKGRIYNSLAAEATTPKAQAFEYRLKAFEAYQNNQKYDAKDLRLKVDMWVPYLEIYAGLYDLALPSLMIKIMKAH
;
A
#
# COMPACT_ATOMS: atom_id res chain seq x y z
N MET A 1 -10.70 29.88 36.23
CA MET A 1 -10.25 30.08 34.83
C MET A 1 -9.05 29.21 34.45
N LYS A 2 -7.98 29.13 35.25
CA LYS A 2 -6.77 28.32 34.94
C LYS A 2 -7.02 26.79 34.86
N LYS A 3 -8.00 26.28 35.62
CA LYS A 3 -8.36 24.84 35.64
C LYS A 3 -9.12 24.37 34.39
N CYS A 4 -9.82 25.27 33.69
CA CYS A 4 -10.56 24.93 32.47
C CYS A 4 -9.63 24.87 31.24
N VAL A 5 -8.54 25.63 31.24
CA VAL A 5 -7.54 25.64 30.14
C VAL A 5 -6.80 24.30 30.04
N LEU A 6 -6.47 23.69 31.19
CA LEU A 6 -5.79 22.39 31.23
C LEU A 6 -6.65 21.25 30.64
N ILE A 7 -7.96 21.28 30.83
CA ILE A 7 -8.88 20.25 30.30
C ILE A 7 -9.01 20.38 28.78
N PHE A 8 -9.06 21.61 28.24
CA PHE A 8 -9.05 21.83 26.79
C PHE A 8 -7.69 21.50 26.14
N ALA A 9 -6.57 21.70 26.84
CA ALA A 9 -5.24 21.34 26.35
C ALA A 9 -5.01 19.80 26.29
N LEU A 10 -5.55 19.05 27.25
CA LEU A 10 -5.47 17.58 27.28
C LEU A 10 -6.35 16.91 26.22
N ALA A 11 -7.47 17.53 25.82
CA ALA A 11 -8.36 17.00 24.80
C ALA A 11 -7.74 16.99 23.38
N PHE A 12 -6.70 17.79 23.13
CA PHE A 12 -6.02 17.87 21.82
C PHE A 12 -4.87 16.86 21.65
N LEU A 13 -4.47 16.15 22.71
CA LEU A 13 -3.37 15.18 22.67
C LEU A 13 -3.82 13.79 22.16
N GLY A 14 -5.12 13.54 22.06
CA GLY A 14 -5.66 12.20 21.79
C GLY A 14 -5.70 11.77 20.32
N THR A 15 -5.51 12.67 19.35
CA THR A 15 -5.73 12.35 17.92
C THR A 15 -4.47 12.26 17.07
N ASN A 16 -3.29 12.55 17.63
CA ASN A 16 -2.04 12.65 16.84
C ASN A 16 -1.20 11.36 16.77
N ALA A 17 -1.46 10.36 17.62
CA ALA A 17 -0.64 9.15 17.64
C ALA A 17 -0.79 8.29 16.37
N PHE A 18 -1.99 8.28 15.75
CA PHE A 18 -2.28 7.41 14.60
C PHE A 18 -1.72 7.92 13.27
N ALA A 19 -1.67 9.25 13.08
CA ALA A 19 -1.06 9.85 11.90
C ALA A 19 0.45 9.60 11.84
N GLN A 20 1.10 9.63 13.00
CA GLN A 20 2.55 9.44 13.13
C GLN A 20 3.03 8.07 12.60
N ASP A 21 2.27 7.01 12.84
CA ASP A 21 2.62 5.66 12.37
C ASP A 21 2.52 5.53 10.84
N ILE A 22 1.48 6.12 10.24
CA ILE A 22 1.30 6.08 8.78
C ILE A 22 2.31 6.98 8.08
N ASP A 23 2.65 8.13 8.66
CA ASP A 23 3.73 8.99 8.15
C ASP A 23 5.08 8.28 8.19
N ALA A 24 5.36 7.52 9.25
CA ALA A 24 6.58 6.71 9.35
C ALA A 24 6.63 5.61 8.28
N ILE A 25 5.50 4.94 8.00
CA ILE A 25 5.39 3.97 6.90
C ILE A 25 5.61 4.65 5.55
N GLY A 26 4.99 5.81 5.33
CA GLY A 26 5.20 6.62 4.12
C GLY A 26 6.65 7.04 3.94
N LYS A 27 7.35 7.36 5.04
CA LYS A 27 8.78 7.67 5.02
C LYS A 27 9.62 6.44 4.62
N LEU A 28 9.35 5.26 5.17
CA LEU A 28 10.04 4.03 4.76
C LEU A 28 9.85 3.74 3.27
N TYR A 29 8.63 3.95 2.76
CA TYR A 29 8.32 3.84 1.33
C TYR A 29 9.12 4.84 0.48
N ASN A 30 9.13 6.12 0.87
CA ASN A 30 9.86 7.17 0.15
C ASN A 30 11.39 6.96 0.17
N ASP A 31 11.91 6.42 1.28
CA ASP A 31 13.31 6.02 1.43
C ASP A 31 13.65 4.71 0.67
N LYS A 32 12.69 4.15 -0.08
CA LYS A 32 12.79 2.89 -0.83
C LYS A 32 13.12 1.67 0.03
N LYS A 33 12.86 1.74 1.34
CA LYS A 33 13.02 0.63 2.28
C LYS A 33 11.79 -0.27 2.25
N TYR A 34 11.50 -0.85 1.09
CA TYR A 34 10.22 -1.51 0.83
C TYR A 34 9.98 -2.75 1.71
N ALA A 35 11.04 -3.49 2.07
CA ALA A 35 10.93 -4.62 2.99
C ALA A 35 10.53 -4.20 4.42
N ASP A 36 11.14 -3.13 4.93
CA ASP A 36 10.80 -2.55 6.23
C ASP A 36 9.39 -1.95 6.19
N ALA A 37 9.07 -1.22 5.13
CA ALA A 37 7.75 -0.63 4.91
C ALA A 37 6.66 -1.72 4.88
N LYS A 38 6.92 -2.86 4.22
CA LYS A 38 6.01 -4.02 4.21
C LYS A 38 5.77 -4.56 5.61
N THR A 39 6.83 -4.74 6.39
CA THR A 39 6.72 -5.24 7.77
C THR A 39 5.89 -4.30 8.63
N ALA A 40 6.14 -2.99 8.52
CA ALA A 40 5.42 -1.96 9.26
C ALA A 40 3.95 -1.89 8.86
N ILE A 41 3.63 -1.87 7.55
CA ILE A 41 2.23 -1.75 7.09
C ILE A 41 1.41 -3.00 7.37
N ASP A 42 2.00 -4.19 7.25
CA ASP A 42 1.32 -5.44 7.59
C ASP A 42 1.00 -5.50 9.09
N LYS A 43 1.94 -5.06 9.95
CA LYS A 43 1.71 -4.94 11.39
C LYS A 43 0.62 -3.90 11.70
N PHE A 44 0.67 -2.75 11.05
CA PHE A 44 -0.30 -1.67 11.26
C PHE A 44 -1.74 -2.12 10.96
N LEU A 45 -1.95 -2.79 9.82
CA LEU A 45 -3.25 -3.29 9.39
C LEU A 45 -3.71 -4.56 10.11
N ALA A 46 -2.81 -5.27 10.81
CA ALA A 46 -3.18 -6.40 11.67
C ALA A 46 -3.89 -5.96 12.95
N ASP A 47 -3.72 -4.71 13.39
CA ASP A 47 -4.54 -4.13 14.46
C ASP A 47 -5.95 -3.83 13.94
N THR A 48 -6.97 -4.41 14.58
CA THR A 48 -8.37 -4.25 14.20
C THR A 48 -8.85 -2.80 14.24
N LYS A 49 -8.21 -1.95 15.06
CA LYS A 49 -8.49 -0.51 15.09
C LYS A 49 -8.12 0.20 13.79
N ASN A 50 -7.15 -0.35 13.07
CA ASN A 50 -6.60 0.22 11.84
C ASN A 50 -7.14 -0.47 10.58
N ALA A 51 -7.92 -1.54 10.71
CA ALA A 51 -8.41 -2.35 9.58
C ALA A 51 -9.21 -1.56 8.53
N ASN A 52 -9.80 -0.43 8.92
CA ASN A 52 -10.57 0.44 8.03
C ASN A 52 -9.82 1.73 7.65
N ASN A 53 -8.51 1.83 7.93
CA ASN A 53 -7.72 3.00 7.58
C ASN A 53 -7.42 2.99 6.08
N ALA A 54 -8.09 3.86 5.32
CA ALA A 54 -7.96 3.91 3.87
C ALA A 54 -6.53 4.24 3.41
N ASP A 55 -5.84 5.17 4.07
CA ASP A 55 -4.47 5.56 3.72
C ASP A 55 -3.49 4.40 3.92
N ALA A 56 -3.69 3.59 4.97
CA ALA A 56 -2.90 2.38 5.19
C ALA A 56 -3.06 1.38 4.04
N TRP A 57 -4.29 1.17 3.57
CA TRP A 57 -4.55 0.32 2.40
C TRP A 57 -3.91 0.85 1.12
N TYR A 58 -3.95 2.17 0.91
CA TYR A 58 -3.28 2.79 -0.23
C TYR A 58 -1.76 2.57 -0.16
N PHE A 59 -1.12 2.82 0.99
CA PHE A 59 0.32 2.59 1.15
C PHE A 59 0.68 1.11 1.03
N LYS A 60 -0.15 0.19 1.52
CA LYS A 60 0.04 -1.25 1.30
C LYS A 60 0.09 -1.58 -0.18
N GLY A 61 -0.82 -1.02 -0.99
CA GLY A 61 -0.79 -1.16 -2.44
C GLY A 61 0.53 -0.69 -3.06
N ARG A 62 0.97 0.53 -2.71
CA ARG A 62 2.22 1.12 -3.22
C ARG A 62 3.46 0.29 -2.86
N ILE A 63 3.55 -0.14 -1.60
CA ILE A 63 4.66 -0.93 -1.07
C ILE A 63 4.74 -2.29 -1.75
N TYR A 64 3.63 -3.01 -1.83
CA TYR A 64 3.62 -4.34 -2.44
C TYR A 64 3.89 -4.29 -3.95
N ASN A 65 3.35 -3.28 -4.66
CA ASN A 65 3.66 -3.12 -6.08
C ASN A 65 5.16 -2.80 -6.31
N SER A 66 5.76 -1.99 -5.44
CA SER A 66 7.19 -1.67 -5.50
C SER A 66 8.06 -2.90 -5.24
N LEU A 67 7.73 -3.71 -4.22
CA LEU A 67 8.40 -4.99 -3.99
C LEU A 67 8.30 -5.93 -5.18
N ALA A 68 7.17 -5.95 -5.88
CA ALA A 68 7.00 -6.76 -7.08
C ALA A 68 7.84 -6.28 -8.28
N ALA A 69 8.30 -5.03 -8.27
CA ALA A 69 9.14 -4.44 -9.29
C ALA A 69 10.64 -4.57 -9.01
N GLU A 70 11.03 -4.89 -7.76
CA GLU A 70 12.43 -5.14 -7.40
C GLU A 70 13.02 -6.30 -8.22
N ALA A 71 14.20 -6.08 -8.81
CA ALA A 71 14.89 -7.07 -9.63
C ALA A 71 15.24 -8.35 -8.85
N THR A 72 15.39 -8.24 -7.53
CA THR A 72 15.68 -9.36 -6.63
C THR A 72 14.44 -10.21 -6.30
N THR A 73 13.23 -9.73 -6.62
CA THR A 73 12.00 -10.44 -6.28
C THR A 73 11.74 -11.58 -7.28
N PRO A 74 11.63 -12.84 -6.84
CA PRO A 74 11.30 -13.96 -7.72
C PRO A 74 9.97 -13.75 -8.44
N LYS A 75 9.87 -14.13 -9.71
CA LYS A 75 8.67 -13.89 -10.55
C LYS A 75 7.36 -14.35 -9.92
N ALA A 76 7.35 -15.53 -9.29
CA ALA A 76 6.17 -16.05 -8.58
C ALA A 76 5.77 -15.14 -7.41
N GLN A 77 6.74 -14.67 -6.63
CA GLN A 77 6.48 -13.75 -5.52
C GLN A 77 6.06 -12.36 -6.03
N ALA A 78 6.63 -11.89 -7.14
CA ALA A 78 6.23 -10.65 -7.79
C ALA A 78 4.77 -10.69 -8.27
N PHE A 79 4.31 -11.85 -8.77
CA PHE A 79 2.91 -12.06 -9.12
C PHE A 79 2.00 -11.94 -7.88
N GLU A 80 2.32 -12.66 -6.81
CA GLU A 80 1.57 -12.61 -5.54
C GLU A 80 1.53 -11.21 -4.93
N TYR A 81 2.64 -10.47 -4.99
CA TYR A 81 2.69 -9.09 -4.50
C TYR A 81 1.82 -8.15 -5.32
N ARG A 82 1.73 -8.32 -6.64
CA ARG A 82 0.81 -7.53 -7.48
C ARG A 82 -0.66 -7.82 -7.17
N LEU A 83 -1.02 -9.08 -6.90
CA LEU A 83 -2.37 -9.42 -6.45
C LEU A 83 -2.71 -8.78 -5.10
N LYS A 84 -1.78 -8.83 -4.15
CA LYS A 84 -1.95 -8.16 -2.84
C LYS A 84 -2.03 -6.65 -2.97
N ALA A 85 -1.30 -6.05 -3.90
CA ALA A 85 -1.38 -4.62 -4.17
C ALA A 85 -2.75 -4.23 -4.74
N PHE A 86 -3.28 -5.05 -5.65
CA PHE A 86 -4.62 -4.86 -6.22
C PHE A 86 -5.72 -4.94 -5.15
N GLU A 87 -5.69 -5.99 -4.33
CA GLU A 87 -6.62 -6.16 -3.19
C GLU A 87 -6.53 -4.98 -2.21
N ALA A 88 -5.31 -4.49 -1.94
CA ALA A 88 -5.11 -3.34 -1.07
C ALA A 88 -5.75 -2.08 -1.64
N TYR A 89 -5.66 -1.81 -2.94
CA TYR A 89 -6.37 -0.67 -3.53
C TYR A 89 -7.88 -0.86 -3.50
N GLN A 90 -8.41 -2.08 -3.71
CA GLN A 90 -9.85 -2.34 -3.53
C GLN A 90 -10.31 -2.02 -2.10
N ASN A 91 -9.51 -2.37 -1.09
CA ASN A 91 -9.80 -1.99 0.31
C ASN A 91 -9.65 -0.48 0.55
N ASN A 92 -8.69 0.19 -0.08
CA ASN A 92 -8.58 1.65 -0.01
C ASN A 92 -9.88 2.31 -0.52
N GLN A 93 -10.38 1.92 -1.69
CA GLN A 93 -11.63 2.45 -2.24
C GLN A 93 -12.85 2.15 -1.38
N LYS A 94 -12.88 0.97 -0.72
CA LYS A 94 -13.95 0.61 0.21
C LYS A 94 -14.03 1.57 1.40
N TYR A 95 -12.89 2.06 1.89
CA TYR A 95 -12.82 2.90 3.09
C TYR A 95 -12.60 4.40 2.80
N ASP A 96 -12.23 4.77 1.57
CA ASP A 96 -12.19 6.16 1.07
C ASP A 96 -13.24 6.35 -0.03
N ALA A 97 -14.44 6.77 0.37
CA ALA A 97 -15.56 7.01 -0.56
C ALA A 97 -15.29 8.09 -1.63
N LYS A 98 -14.23 8.88 -1.49
CA LYS A 98 -13.86 9.93 -2.45
C LYS A 98 -12.72 9.51 -3.36
N ASP A 99 -12.05 8.39 -3.09
CA ASP A 99 -10.86 7.90 -3.79
C ASP A 99 -9.79 9.00 -3.95
N LEU A 100 -9.58 9.85 -2.94
CA LEU A 100 -8.81 11.09 -3.09
C LEU A 100 -7.40 10.82 -3.59
N ARG A 101 -6.68 9.87 -2.96
CA ARG A 101 -5.30 9.55 -3.35
C ARG A 101 -5.21 8.91 -4.72
N LEU A 102 -6.10 7.95 -5.03
CA LEU A 102 -6.12 7.29 -6.32
C LEU A 102 -6.45 8.27 -7.45
N LYS A 103 -7.35 9.25 -7.22
CA LYS A 103 -7.64 10.31 -8.18
C LYS A 103 -6.49 11.29 -8.36
N VAL A 104 -5.82 11.69 -7.27
CA VAL A 104 -4.61 12.53 -7.33
C VAL A 104 -3.52 11.84 -8.17
N ASP A 105 -3.36 10.52 -8.00
CA ASP A 105 -2.44 9.72 -8.80
C ASP A 105 -3.01 9.30 -10.16
N MET A 106 -4.15 9.87 -10.58
CA MET A 106 -4.81 9.59 -11.85
C MET A 106 -5.03 8.09 -12.14
N TRP A 107 -5.26 7.28 -11.10
CA TRP A 107 -5.41 5.82 -11.18
C TRP A 107 -4.18 5.07 -11.73
N VAL A 108 -3.04 5.74 -11.87
CA VAL A 108 -1.76 5.14 -12.28
C VAL A 108 -1.39 3.89 -11.48
N PRO A 109 -1.63 3.81 -10.15
CA PRO A 109 -1.29 2.61 -9.39
C PRO A 109 -1.95 1.32 -9.89
N TYR A 110 -3.15 1.40 -10.46
CA TYR A 110 -3.78 0.24 -11.11
C TYR A 110 -3.10 -0.10 -12.44
N LEU A 111 -2.77 0.91 -13.24
CA LEU A 111 -2.09 0.71 -14.53
C LEU A 111 -0.73 0.04 -14.35
N GLU A 112 0.02 0.42 -13.32
CA GLU A 112 1.32 -0.20 -12.97
C GLU A 112 1.17 -1.69 -12.64
N ILE A 113 0.10 -2.06 -11.91
CA ILE A 113 -0.19 -3.47 -11.61
C ILE A 113 -0.50 -4.22 -12.90
N TYR A 114 -1.39 -3.69 -13.75
CA TYR A 114 -1.76 -4.35 -15.02
C TYR A 114 -0.56 -4.54 -15.94
N ALA A 115 0.26 -3.49 -16.12
CA ALA A 115 1.47 -3.56 -16.92
C ALA A 115 2.43 -4.63 -16.39
N GLY A 116 2.68 -4.65 -15.09
CA GLY A 116 3.59 -5.64 -14.51
C GLY A 116 3.06 -7.08 -14.52
N LEU A 117 1.74 -7.29 -14.42
CA LEU A 117 1.14 -8.62 -14.60
C LEU A 117 1.26 -9.10 -16.05
N TYR A 118 1.09 -8.20 -17.03
CA TYR A 118 1.28 -8.50 -18.43
C TYR A 118 2.73 -8.95 -18.72
N ASP A 119 3.72 -8.23 -18.20
CA ASP A 119 5.14 -8.58 -18.33
C ASP A 119 5.50 -9.93 -17.70
N LEU A 120 4.84 -10.30 -16.60
CA LEU A 120 5.03 -11.59 -15.96
C LEU A 120 4.41 -12.75 -16.76
N ALA A 121 3.28 -12.51 -17.42
CA ALA A 121 2.55 -13.53 -18.18
C ALA A 121 3.16 -13.80 -19.57
N LEU A 122 3.66 -12.75 -20.24
CA LEU A 122 4.24 -12.77 -21.59
C LEU A 122 5.29 -13.88 -21.83
N PRO A 123 6.32 -14.04 -20.97
CA PRO A 123 7.34 -15.06 -21.18
C PRO A 123 6.77 -16.48 -21.18
N SER A 124 5.79 -16.76 -20.32
CA SER A 124 5.15 -18.07 -20.25
C SER A 124 4.32 -18.38 -21.50
N LEU A 125 3.69 -17.35 -22.08
CA LEU A 125 2.93 -17.44 -23.32
C LEU A 125 3.87 -17.65 -24.53
N MET A 126 4.97 -16.91 -24.62
CA MET A 126 5.96 -17.08 -25.69
C MET A 126 6.62 -18.45 -25.69
N ILE A 127 6.95 -19.01 -24.52
CA ILE A 127 7.47 -20.38 -24.42
C ILE A 127 6.46 -21.41 -24.93
N LYS A 128 5.16 -21.22 -24.66
CA LYS A 128 4.12 -22.12 -25.19
C LYS A 128 4.03 -22.04 -26.73
N ILE A 129 4.11 -20.85 -27.30
CA ILE A 129 4.09 -20.64 -28.77
C ILE A 129 5.31 -21.29 -29.43
N MET A 130 6.51 -21.09 -28.88
CA MET A 130 7.75 -21.68 -29.42
C MET A 130 7.81 -23.21 -29.31
N LYS A 131 7.03 -23.83 -28.42
CA LYS A 131 6.92 -25.29 -28.31
C LYS A 131 5.80 -25.88 -29.16
N ALA A 132 4.93 -25.04 -29.73
CA ALA A 132 3.81 -25.45 -30.57
C ALA A 132 4.15 -25.43 -32.07
N HIS A 133 5.39 -25.05 -32.41
CA HIS A 133 5.99 -25.07 -33.75
C HIS A 133 7.27 -25.90 -33.71
#